data_AF-A0A936WPN6-F1
#
_entry.id   AF-A0A936WPN6-F1
#
_cell.length_a   1.000
_cell.length_b   1.000
_cell.length_c   1.000
_cell.angle_alpha   90.00
_cell.angle_beta   90.00
_cell.angle_gamma   90.00
#
_symmetry.space_group_name_H-M   'P 1'
#
loop_
_entity.id
_entity.type
_entity.pdbx_description
1 polymer ?
#
loop_
_entity_poly.entity_id
_entity_poly.type
_entity_poly.pdbx_seq_one_letter_code
_entity_poly.pdbx_strand_id
1 'polypeptide(L)'
;MLPSPTPIAQPLRKRDPALRPYPFPYKAWLTISSDPDNTLIGDWEQLHALIWKELELPFADSLFIRSYNELLPDQVDLHRYPQILDAHPHDTIHTWGDFMFAGARAFHRPDAEVHAAILLDRGFVPRVWVDHSMFPGNLMHRHQYGGIPAFKDFSGHSYPNPLYSLDIIHRSGIRYIWDGAVTNVLGQDRPQSLWAEHRERAGSFTKAQKNILLHRFGATFGLGAGFRAQFIGNDTCRALRFPDGTALYVFPRYGEPQLADIHGVGELLAGEKLDLLTQRGGTTIIYTHLGKRRPDAMKDAQHIPPHTQTALHDLARRYREGEIMLSPISRMLDYLILRDHITIDRDEHTITFNADGIAFDRIGANELSGHAFSISGLGSDGSQYRVVGTHGPLQPTVEAHYGEHFTLRFA
;
A
#
# COMPACT_ATOMS: atom_id res chain seq x y z
N MET A 1 -24.90 -3.56 16.86
CA MET A 1 -23.52 -3.59 16.33
C MET A 1 -23.39 -2.48 15.31
N LEU A 2 -22.27 -1.75 15.31
CA LEU A 2 -22.00 -0.78 14.24
C LEU A 2 -21.86 -1.52 12.91
N PRO A 3 -22.34 -0.97 11.79
CA PRO A 3 -22.09 -1.56 10.48
C PRO A 3 -20.58 -1.54 10.23
N SER A 4 -20.04 -2.66 9.76
CA SER A 4 -18.62 -2.83 9.47
C SER A 4 -18.40 -3.12 7.99
N PRO A 5 -17.23 -2.73 7.43
CA PRO A 5 -16.87 -3.10 6.07
C PRO A 5 -16.92 -4.63 5.88
N THR A 6 -17.38 -5.05 4.71
CA THR A 6 -17.51 -6.46 4.35
C THR A 6 -16.58 -6.81 3.20
N PRO A 7 -15.92 -7.98 3.23
CA PRO A 7 -15.14 -8.45 2.08
C PRO A 7 -16.03 -8.54 0.84
N ILE A 8 -15.58 -7.97 -0.28
CA ILE A 8 -16.22 -8.22 -1.57
C ILE A 8 -15.81 -9.62 -1.99
N ALA A 9 -16.79 -10.49 -2.24
CA ALA A 9 -16.56 -11.79 -2.83
C ALA A 9 -16.04 -11.59 -4.27
N GLN A 10 -14.74 -11.39 -4.41
CA GLN A 10 -14.11 -11.34 -5.72
C GLN A 10 -14.00 -12.77 -6.26
N PRO A 11 -14.20 -13.00 -7.57
CA PRO A 11 -13.65 -14.20 -8.18
C PRO A 11 -12.15 -14.23 -7.84
N LEU A 12 -11.62 -15.41 -7.49
CA LEU A 12 -10.19 -15.59 -7.23
C LEU A 12 -9.40 -14.90 -8.36
N ARG A 13 -8.59 -13.88 -8.00
CA ARG A 13 -7.69 -13.20 -8.92
C ARG A 13 -6.94 -14.25 -9.71
N LYS A 14 -7.32 -14.47 -10.97
CA LYS A 14 -6.71 -15.49 -11.80
C LYS A 14 -5.83 -14.79 -12.82
N ARG A 15 -4.69 -14.30 -12.33
CA ARG A 15 -3.59 -13.82 -13.18
C ARG A 15 -3.35 -14.86 -14.29
N ASP A 16 -3.34 -14.41 -15.55
CA ASP A 16 -2.99 -15.30 -16.66
C ASP A 16 -1.59 -15.89 -16.39
N PRO A 17 -1.39 -17.21 -16.56
CA PRO A 17 -0.09 -17.85 -16.30
C PRO A 17 1.05 -17.29 -17.15
N ALA A 18 0.76 -16.66 -18.29
CA ALA A 18 1.76 -15.99 -19.12
C ALA A 18 2.22 -14.64 -18.54
N LEU A 19 1.46 -14.01 -17.63
CA LEU A 19 1.85 -12.75 -17.01
C LEU A 19 2.84 -12.99 -15.88
N ARG A 20 3.97 -12.27 -15.95
CA ARG A 20 4.93 -12.25 -14.86
C ARG A 20 4.35 -11.51 -13.65
N PRO A 21 4.78 -11.87 -12.42
CA PRO A 21 4.34 -11.17 -11.21
C PRO A 21 4.77 -9.71 -11.13
N TYR A 22 5.86 -9.35 -11.82
CA TYR A 22 6.47 -8.01 -11.89
C TYR A 22 7.20 -7.87 -13.25
N PRO A 23 7.49 -6.64 -13.69
CA PRO A 23 8.22 -6.38 -14.93
C PRO A 23 9.62 -7.03 -14.92
N PHE A 24 10.10 -7.43 -16.09
CA PHE A 24 11.51 -7.81 -16.30
C PHE A 24 12.42 -6.59 -16.08
N PRO A 25 13.63 -6.75 -15.50
CA PRO A 25 14.31 -7.99 -15.07
C PRO A 25 14.05 -8.39 -13.61
N TYR A 26 13.21 -7.65 -12.90
CA TYR A 26 13.05 -7.75 -11.45
C TYR A 26 12.63 -9.15 -11.00
N LYS A 27 12.99 -9.49 -9.76
CA LYS A 27 12.69 -10.75 -9.07
C LYS A 27 11.79 -10.57 -7.84
N ALA A 28 11.65 -9.34 -7.36
CA ALA A 28 10.73 -8.97 -6.29
C ALA A 28 10.38 -7.49 -6.41
N TRP A 29 9.40 -7.03 -5.66
CA TRP A 29 9.03 -5.62 -5.59
C TRP A 29 8.90 -5.19 -4.14
N LEU A 30 9.58 -4.11 -3.76
CA LEU A 30 9.52 -3.52 -2.43
C LEU A 30 9.12 -2.05 -2.51
N THR A 31 8.27 -1.61 -1.59
CA THR A 31 7.93 -0.19 -1.39
C THR A 31 8.12 0.18 0.07
N ILE A 32 8.53 1.42 0.30
CA ILE A 32 8.62 2.05 1.62
C ILE A 32 7.80 3.33 1.58
N SER A 33 7.05 3.62 2.63
CA SER A 33 6.47 4.94 2.88
C SER A 33 6.60 5.29 4.35
N SER A 34 6.87 6.56 4.66
CA SER A 34 6.97 7.02 6.04
C SER A 34 5.66 7.60 6.51
N ASP A 35 5.25 7.19 7.69
CA ASP A 35 4.31 7.89 8.53
C ASP A 35 4.97 9.18 9.08
N PRO A 36 4.34 10.36 8.95
CA PRO A 36 4.89 11.63 9.42
C PRO A 36 4.84 11.79 10.94
N ASP A 37 4.22 10.88 11.71
CA ASP A 37 4.16 10.98 13.16
C ASP A 37 5.56 11.10 13.79
N ASN A 38 5.74 12.12 14.64
CA ASN A 38 7.01 12.47 15.31
C ASN A 38 8.14 12.87 14.35
N THR A 39 7.86 13.09 13.07
CA THR A 39 8.89 13.57 12.12
C THR A 39 9.05 15.08 12.26
N LEU A 40 10.20 15.51 12.78
CA LEU A 40 10.57 16.93 12.81
C LEU A 40 11.15 17.37 11.47
N ILE A 41 11.08 18.67 11.14
CA ILE A 41 11.59 19.17 9.86
C ILE A 41 13.07 18.85 9.62
N GLY A 42 13.94 18.94 10.64
CA GLY A 42 15.36 18.60 10.50
C GLY A 42 15.64 17.10 10.34
N ASP A 43 14.75 16.25 10.84
CA ASP A 43 14.81 14.80 10.61
C ASP A 43 14.33 14.49 9.18
N TRP A 44 13.24 15.13 8.73
CA TRP A 44 12.74 15.06 7.36
C TRP A 44 13.79 15.51 6.34
N GLU A 45 14.53 16.59 6.60
CA GLU A 45 15.60 17.07 5.70
C GLU A 45 16.72 16.05 5.54
N GLN A 46 17.10 15.34 6.61
CA GLN A 46 18.09 14.25 6.55
C GLN A 46 17.56 13.05 5.77
N LEU A 47 16.30 12.66 5.98
CA LEU A 47 15.65 11.62 5.20
C LEU A 47 15.59 12.00 3.72
N HIS A 48 15.19 13.24 3.42
CA HIS A 48 15.13 13.79 2.07
C HIS A 48 16.50 13.72 1.36
N ALA A 49 17.54 14.20 2.04
CA ALA A 49 18.90 14.22 1.53
C ALA A 49 19.43 12.81 1.22
N LEU A 50 19.23 11.84 2.11
CA LEU A 50 19.74 10.49 1.87
C LEU A 50 18.87 9.72 0.85
N ILE A 51 17.57 9.54 1.13
CA ILE A 51 16.73 8.59 0.39
C ILE A 51 16.47 9.08 -1.04
N TRP A 52 16.12 10.36 -1.20
CA TRP A 52 15.63 10.88 -2.48
C TRP A 52 16.67 11.69 -3.26
N LYS A 53 17.65 12.33 -2.60
CA LYS A 53 18.72 13.07 -3.30
C LYS A 53 19.96 12.23 -3.54
N GLU A 54 20.50 11.58 -2.51
CA GLU A 54 21.74 10.81 -2.64
C GLU A 54 21.49 9.43 -3.29
N LEU A 55 20.50 8.70 -2.78
CA LEU A 55 20.23 7.32 -3.23
C LEU A 55 19.25 7.25 -4.41
N GLU A 56 18.53 8.34 -4.68
CA GLU A 56 17.50 8.45 -5.73
C GLU A 56 16.48 7.30 -5.68
N LEU A 57 16.11 6.87 -4.47
CA LEU A 57 15.14 5.79 -4.29
C LEU A 57 13.74 6.30 -4.70
N PRO A 58 13.03 5.60 -5.60
CA PRO A 58 11.77 6.07 -6.17
C PRO A 58 10.58 5.80 -5.24
N PHE A 59 10.75 6.05 -3.95
CA PHE A 59 9.66 5.93 -2.98
C PHE A 59 8.80 7.20 -2.96
N ALA A 60 7.56 7.03 -2.55
CA ALA A 60 6.70 8.15 -2.21
C ALA A 60 6.47 8.20 -0.71
N ASP A 61 6.42 9.42 -0.19
CA ASP A 61 6.18 9.64 1.23
C ASP A 61 4.70 9.86 1.55
N SER A 62 4.36 9.79 2.83
CA SER A 62 3.07 10.23 3.34
C SER A 62 3.18 11.56 4.06
N LEU A 63 2.08 12.32 4.09
CA LEU A 63 2.05 13.63 4.74
C LEU A 63 0.82 13.82 5.62
N PHE A 64 0.98 14.70 6.60
CA PHE A 64 -0.15 15.41 7.19
C PHE A 64 -0.45 16.65 6.37
N ILE A 65 -1.72 16.87 6.04
CA ILE A 65 -2.15 18.14 5.43
C ILE A 65 -1.93 19.28 6.43
N ARG A 66 -2.24 19.02 7.70
CA ARG A 66 -1.98 19.92 8.82
C ARG A 66 -1.84 19.13 10.12
N SER A 67 -0.91 19.56 10.96
CA SER A 67 -0.81 19.07 12.34
C SER A 67 -1.42 20.07 13.32
N TYR A 68 -2.28 19.59 14.21
CA TYR A 68 -2.86 20.31 15.33
C TYR A 68 -2.28 19.85 16.68
N ASN A 69 -1.25 19.01 16.66
CA ASN A 69 -0.66 18.43 17.85
C ASN A 69 0.11 19.49 18.65
N GLU A 70 -0.36 19.79 19.86
CA GLU A 70 0.24 20.81 20.72
C GLU A 70 1.53 20.32 21.42
N LEU A 71 1.73 19.00 21.50
CA LEU A 71 2.94 18.42 22.10
C LEU A 71 4.10 18.29 21.11
N LEU A 72 3.80 18.30 19.81
CA LEU A 72 4.77 18.24 18.72
C LEU A 72 4.53 19.38 17.72
N PRO A 73 4.71 20.65 18.15
CA PRO A 73 4.37 21.82 17.32
C PRO A 73 5.23 21.93 16.05
N ASP A 74 6.41 21.32 16.04
CA ASP A 74 7.36 21.33 14.92
C ASP A 74 7.31 20.06 14.06
N GLN A 75 6.29 19.21 14.26
CA GLN A 75 6.05 18.06 13.40
C GLN A 75 5.76 18.53 11.97
N VAL A 76 6.35 17.85 11.00
CA VAL A 76 6.23 18.19 9.58
C VAL A 76 4.78 18.02 9.11
N ASP A 77 4.29 19.05 8.42
CA ASP A 77 2.99 19.05 7.77
C ASP A 77 2.99 20.00 6.57
N LEU A 78 2.11 19.73 5.61
CA LEU A 78 2.01 20.46 4.35
C LEU A 78 1.62 21.93 4.53
N HIS A 79 0.85 22.25 5.55
CA HIS A 79 0.40 23.61 5.82
C HIS A 79 1.55 24.50 6.29
N ARG A 80 2.41 24.01 7.20
CA ARG A 80 3.59 24.76 7.69
C ARG A 80 4.77 24.72 6.72
N TYR A 81 4.97 23.61 6.02
CA TYR A 81 6.11 23.39 5.14
C TYR A 81 5.64 22.98 3.74
N PRO A 82 5.04 23.91 2.95
CA PRO A 82 4.47 23.58 1.65
C PRO A 82 5.48 22.99 0.66
N GLN A 83 6.77 23.32 0.81
CA GLN A 83 7.85 22.83 -0.04
C GLN A 83 8.08 21.32 0.04
N ILE A 84 7.58 20.63 1.09
CA ILE A 84 7.77 19.17 1.20
C ILE A 84 7.12 18.44 0.03
N LEU A 85 5.98 18.94 -0.44
CA LEU A 85 5.21 18.30 -1.53
C LEU A 85 6.01 18.23 -2.83
N ASP A 86 6.82 19.26 -3.11
CA ASP A 86 7.61 19.36 -4.34
C ASP A 86 9.01 18.74 -4.19
N ALA A 87 9.44 18.43 -2.96
CA ALA A 87 10.80 17.94 -2.69
C ALA A 87 11.01 16.53 -3.25
N HIS A 88 10.01 15.66 -3.14
CA HIS A 88 10.01 14.28 -3.61
C HIS A 88 8.58 13.76 -3.77
N PRO A 89 8.36 12.59 -4.41
CA PRO A 89 7.03 12.06 -4.63
C PRO A 89 6.26 11.82 -3.32
N HIS A 90 4.96 12.07 -3.35
CA HIS A 90 4.01 11.71 -2.30
C HIS A 90 2.83 10.97 -2.94
N ASP A 91 2.27 9.98 -2.26
CA ASP A 91 1.09 9.26 -2.75
C ASP A 91 0.08 8.89 -1.66
N THR A 92 0.44 9.19 -0.42
CA THR A 92 -0.25 8.75 0.79
C THR A 92 -0.62 9.96 1.64
N ILE A 93 -1.84 9.97 2.19
CA ILE A 93 -2.21 10.88 3.27
C ILE A 93 -2.42 10.12 4.58
N HIS A 94 -1.84 10.65 5.65
CA HIS A 94 -2.00 10.10 7.00
C HIS A 94 -3.19 10.78 7.67
N THR A 95 -4.38 10.24 7.40
CA THR A 95 -5.68 10.84 7.71
C THR A 95 -5.86 12.27 7.20
N TRP A 96 -6.92 12.96 7.65
CA TRP A 96 -7.11 14.37 7.31
C TRP A 96 -6.08 15.27 8.01
N GLY A 97 -5.47 14.85 9.13
CA GLY A 97 -4.47 15.65 9.81
C GLY A 97 -4.13 15.05 11.16
N ASP A 98 -3.14 15.62 11.84
CA ASP A 98 -2.79 15.18 13.18
C ASP A 98 -3.66 15.89 14.23
N PHE A 99 -4.67 15.18 14.74
CA PHE A 99 -5.52 15.67 15.84
C PHE A 99 -5.12 15.07 17.20
N MET A 100 -4.02 14.32 17.26
CA MET A 100 -3.51 13.81 18.53
C MET A 100 -3.04 14.97 19.39
N PHE A 101 -3.49 15.02 20.64
CA PHE A 101 -3.15 16.08 21.59
C PHE A 101 -3.46 17.50 21.09
N ALA A 102 -4.53 17.68 20.31
CA ALA A 102 -4.98 18.98 19.81
C ALA A 102 -5.79 19.81 20.83
N GLY A 103 -5.53 19.60 22.13
CA GLY A 103 -6.26 20.26 23.21
C GLY A 103 -7.77 20.02 23.16
N ALA A 104 -8.54 21.09 23.05
CA ALA A 104 -10.00 21.04 22.94
C ALA A 104 -10.52 20.80 21.50
N ARG A 105 -9.63 20.78 20.50
CA ARG A 105 -10.02 20.56 19.10
C ARG A 105 -10.23 19.07 18.84
N ALA A 106 -11.36 18.75 18.21
CA ALA A 106 -11.64 17.42 17.68
C ALA A 106 -11.93 17.52 16.18
N PHE A 107 -11.61 16.46 15.45
CA PHE A 107 -11.92 16.37 14.03
C PHE A 107 -13.42 16.33 13.79
N HIS A 108 -13.86 17.07 12.78
CA HIS A 108 -15.20 17.03 12.23
C HIS A 108 -15.14 17.03 10.70
N ARG A 109 -16.21 16.59 10.06
CA ARG A 109 -16.34 16.57 8.60
C ARG A 109 -15.93 17.88 7.89
N PRO A 110 -16.24 19.11 8.39
CA PRO A 110 -15.76 20.33 7.75
C PRO A 110 -14.23 20.44 7.66
N ASP A 111 -13.48 19.81 8.57
CA ASP A 111 -12.01 19.72 8.44
C ASP A 111 -11.62 18.92 7.19
N ALA A 112 -12.32 17.80 6.93
CA ALA A 112 -12.09 17.00 5.72
C ALA A 112 -12.40 17.78 4.44
N GLU A 113 -13.46 18.60 4.45
CA GLU A 113 -13.83 19.44 3.29
C GLU A 113 -12.77 20.51 3.02
N VAL A 114 -12.28 21.19 4.07
CA VAL A 114 -11.19 22.18 3.96
C VAL A 114 -9.91 21.50 3.45
N HIS A 115 -9.56 20.36 4.02
CA HIS A 115 -8.33 19.66 3.63
C HIS A 115 -8.41 19.08 2.22
N ALA A 116 -9.55 18.56 1.78
CA ALA A 116 -9.77 18.16 0.40
C ALA A 116 -9.65 19.35 -0.58
N ALA A 117 -10.10 20.54 -0.19
CA ALA A 117 -9.90 21.75 -0.98
C ALA A 117 -8.42 22.15 -1.08
N ILE A 118 -7.64 21.99 -0.01
CA ILE A 118 -6.18 22.20 -0.04
C ILE A 118 -5.51 21.22 -0.99
N LEU A 119 -5.87 19.93 -0.95
CA LEU A 119 -5.33 18.93 -1.88
C LEU A 119 -5.60 19.31 -3.34
N LEU A 120 -6.83 19.73 -3.64
CA LEU A 120 -7.23 20.16 -4.98
C LEU A 120 -6.48 21.41 -5.43
N ASP A 121 -6.37 22.43 -4.58
CA ASP A 121 -5.63 23.67 -4.86
C ASP A 121 -4.15 23.41 -5.19
N ARG A 122 -3.55 22.44 -4.51
CA ARG A 122 -2.16 22.02 -4.73
C ARG A 122 -1.98 21.03 -5.89
N GLY A 123 -3.07 20.61 -6.55
CA GLY A 123 -3.01 19.59 -7.60
C GLY A 123 -2.53 18.23 -7.10
N PHE A 124 -2.59 17.97 -5.80
CA PHE A 124 -2.15 16.70 -5.20
C PHE A 124 -3.32 15.71 -5.13
N VAL A 125 -3.15 14.56 -5.78
CA VAL A 125 -4.16 13.48 -5.82
C VAL A 125 -3.60 12.24 -5.12
N PRO A 126 -3.80 12.09 -3.81
CA PRO A 126 -3.34 10.89 -3.11
C PRO A 126 -4.13 9.66 -3.55
N ARG A 127 -3.46 8.52 -3.60
CA ARG A 127 -4.09 7.22 -3.91
C ARG A 127 -4.24 6.34 -2.69
N VAL A 128 -3.47 6.62 -1.64
CA VAL A 128 -3.38 5.80 -0.43
C VAL A 128 -3.82 6.61 0.78
N TRP A 129 -4.64 5.98 1.61
CA TRP A 129 -5.07 6.47 2.91
C TRP A 129 -4.51 5.60 4.02
N VAL A 130 -3.98 6.24 5.05
CA VAL A 130 -3.50 5.57 6.26
C VAL A 130 -4.27 6.14 7.44
N ASP A 131 -4.78 5.25 8.27
CA ASP A 131 -5.43 5.59 9.53
C ASP A 131 -4.41 5.93 10.62
N HIS A 132 -4.77 6.86 11.51
CA HIS A 132 -3.91 7.38 12.57
C HIS A 132 -4.32 6.84 13.93
N SER A 133 -3.45 6.08 14.60
CA SER A 133 -3.55 5.68 16.02
C SER A 133 -4.99 5.57 16.58
N MET A 134 -5.41 6.50 17.46
CA MET A 134 -6.71 6.54 18.12
C MET A 134 -7.65 7.59 17.49
N PHE A 135 -7.38 8.01 16.25
CA PHE A 135 -8.16 9.03 15.57
C PHE A 135 -9.60 8.56 15.32
N PRO A 136 -10.61 9.32 15.78
CA PRO A 136 -12.00 8.89 15.64
C PRO A 136 -12.49 8.91 14.18
N GLY A 137 -11.84 9.68 13.30
CA GLY A 137 -12.15 9.72 11.87
C GLY A 137 -11.54 8.56 11.05
N ASN A 138 -10.88 7.58 11.70
CA ASN A 138 -10.35 6.40 11.02
C ASN A 138 -11.46 5.60 10.32
N LEU A 139 -11.07 4.93 9.24
CA LEU A 139 -11.94 4.04 8.48
C LEU A 139 -11.98 2.63 9.04
N MET A 140 -10.87 2.15 9.61
CA MET A 140 -10.70 0.77 10.03
C MET A 140 -9.81 0.58 11.28
N HIS A 141 -8.65 1.23 11.36
CA HIS A 141 -7.67 0.98 12.41
C HIS A 141 -8.18 1.51 13.77
N ARG A 142 -8.46 0.58 14.70
CA ARG A 142 -8.99 0.80 16.06
C ARG A 142 -10.38 1.45 16.14
N HIS A 143 -10.72 2.33 15.21
CA HIS A 143 -12.00 2.99 15.03
C HIS A 143 -12.43 2.91 13.57
N GLN A 144 -13.75 2.92 13.34
CA GLN A 144 -14.35 2.84 12.00
C GLN A 144 -15.41 3.92 11.77
N TYR A 145 -15.47 4.97 12.62
CA TYR A 145 -16.53 5.96 12.52
C TYR A 145 -16.42 6.78 11.24
N GLY A 146 -15.22 7.01 10.69
CA GLY A 146 -15.05 7.73 9.42
C GLY A 146 -15.77 7.06 8.23
N GLY A 147 -16.00 5.75 8.30
CA GLY A 147 -16.68 4.95 7.29
C GLY A 147 -18.18 4.73 7.51
N ILE A 148 -18.78 5.30 8.57
CA ILE A 148 -20.19 5.09 8.90
C ILE A 148 -20.97 6.39 8.60
N PRO A 149 -21.92 6.42 7.64
CA PRO A 149 -22.59 7.66 7.25
C PRO A 149 -23.56 8.20 8.31
N ALA A 150 -24.20 7.32 9.08
CA ALA A 150 -25.20 7.70 10.08
C ALA A 150 -25.30 6.66 11.21
N PHE A 151 -25.72 7.12 12.39
CA PHE A 151 -26.02 6.26 13.54
C PHE A 151 -27.53 6.20 13.78
N LYS A 152 -28.03 5.05 14.25
CA LYS A 152 -29.42 4.89 14.67
C LYS A 152 -29.50 4.75 16.18
N ASP A 153 -30.40 5.48 16.82
CA ASP A 153 -30.69 5.30 18.25
C ASP A 153 -31.68 4.14 18.51
N PHE A 154 -31.99 3.91 19.79
CA PHE A 154 -32.94 2.87 20.20
C PHE A 154 -34.38 3.10 19.72
N SER A 155 -34.74 4.33 19.33
CA SER A 155 -36.04 4.63 18.72
C SER A 155 -36.08 4.34 17.22
N GLY A 156 -34.91 4.08 16.61
CA GLY A 156 -34.75 3.92 15.17
C GLY A 156 -34.51 5.23 14.43
N HIS A 157 -34.44 6.38 15.13
CA HIS A 157 -34.10 7.66 14.53
C HIS A 157 -32.64 7.66 14.05
N SER A 158 -32.40 8.23 12.87
CA SER A 158 -31.09 8.22 12.21
C SER A 158 -30.44 9.61 12.27
N TYR A 159 -29.26 9.70 12.86
CA TYR A 159 -28.47 10.92 12.97
C TYR A 159 -27.27 10.87 12.00
N PRO A 160 -27.01 11.93 11.22
CA PRO A 160 -25.78 12.04 10.44
C PRO A 160 -24.55 11.91 11.35
N ASN A 161 -23.54 11.17 10.89
CA ASN A 161 -22.29 11.05 11.63
C ASN A 161 -21.38 12.25 11.33
N PRO A 162 -21.02 13.09 12.33
CA PRO A 162 -20.17 14.25 12.13
C PRO A 162 -18.71 13.90 11.77
N LEU A 163 -18.31 12.64 11.91
CA LEU A 163 -16.97 12.14 11.58
C LEU A 163 -16.89 11.47 10.21
N TYR A 164 -18.03 11.25 9.55
CA TYR A 164 -18.07 10.56 8.27
C TYR A 164 -17.35 11.37 7.18
N SER A 165 -16.39 10.74 6.53
CA SER A 165 -15.60 11.37 5.45
C SER A 165 -15.21 10.44 4.31
N LEU A 166 -15.68 9.18 4.32
CA LEU A 166 -15.36 8.20 3.26
C LEU A 166 -15.75 8.67 1.85
N ASP A 167 -16.87 9.37 1.70
CA ASP A 167 -17.27 9.93 0.40
C ASP A 167 -16.29 11.00 -0.08
N ILE A 168 -15.74 11.80 0.84
CA ILE A 168 -14.71 12.81 0.52
C ILE A 168 -13.41 12.11 0.14
N ILE A 169 -12.98 11.12 0.94
CA ILE A 169 -11.79 10.29 0.68
C ILE A 169 -11.85 9.67 -0.72
N HIS A 170 -12.96 9.03 -1.08
CA HIS A 170 -13.14 8.42 -2.40
C HIS A 170 -13.11 9.46 -3.52
N ARG A 171 -13.81 10.60 -3.36
CA ARG A 171 -13.80 11.70 -4.36
C ARG A 171 -12.42 12.35 -4.51
N SER A 172 -11.57 12.32 -3.49
CA SER A 172 -10.18 12.80 -3.56
C SER A 172 -9.25 11.89 -4.37
N GLY A 173 -9.74 10.75 -4.88
CA GLY A 173 -8.99 9.85 -5.76
C GLY A 173 -8.30 8.69 -5.05
N ILE A 174 -8.56 8.51 -3.76
CA ILE A 174 -8.03 7.42 -2.94
C ILE A 174 -8.68 6.10 -3.34
N ARG A 175 -7.84 5.08 -3.49
CA ARG A 175 -8.22 3.71 -3.91
C ARG A 175 -7.82 2.67 -2.88
N TYR A 176 -6.82 2.98 -2.07
CA TYR A 176 -6.14 2.04 -1.19
C TYR A 176 -6.15 2.54 0.26
N ILE A 177 -6.41 1.65 1.20
CA ILE A 177 -6.37 1.93 2.64
C ILE A 177 -5.45 0.93 3.34
N TRP A 178 -4.55 1.43 4.19
CA TRP A 178 -3.93 0.56 5.18
C TRP A 178 -4.94 0.28 6.30
N ASP A 179 -5.38 -0.95 6.44
CA ASP A 179 -6.39 -1.34 7.44
C ASP A 179 -5.80 -1.57 8.85
N GLY A 180 -4.53 -1.21 9.04
CA GLY A 180 -3.81 -1.47 10.27
C GLY A 180 -3.26 -2.88 10.41
N ALA A 181 -3.53 -3.78 9.44
CA ALA A 181 -2.99 -5.13 9.48
C ALA A 181 -1.48 -5.13 9.27
N VAL A 182 -0.83 -6.05 9.98
CA VAL A 182 0.60 -6.31 9.90
C VAL A 182 0.79 -7.78 9.57
N THR A 183 1.76 -8.07 8.70
CA THR A 183 2.13 -9.44 8.31
C THR A 183 3.62 -9.67 8.49
N ASN A 184 3.98 -10.89 8.93
CA ASN A 184 5.36 -11.35 9.01
C ASN A 184 5.78 -12.13 7.74
N VAL A 185 4.90 -12.22 6.75
CA VAL A 185 5.17 -12.92 5.50
C VAL A 185 5.96 -12.01 4.57
N LEU A 186 7.23 -12.34 4.37
CA LEU A 186 8.09 -11.64 3.41
C LEU A 186 7.82 -12.16 2.00
N GLY A 187 7.57 -11.23 1.06
CA GLY A 187 7.19 -11.57 -0.31
C GLY A 187 5.76 -12.08 -0.41
N GLN A 188 4.80 -11.15 -0.33
CA GLN A 188 3.37 -11.39 -0.56
C GLN A 188 3.05 -11.53 -2.06
N ASP A 189 1.79 -11.82 -2.39
CA ASP A 189 1.28 -11.96 -3.77
C ASP A 189 1.98 -13.05 -4.59
N ARG A 190 2.34 -14.14 -3.90
CA ARG A 190 2.90 -15.35 -4.52
C ARG A 190 2.19 -16.60 -4.03
N PRO A 191 2.14 -17.67 -4.85
CA PRO A 191 1.66 -18.96 -4.38
C PRO A 191 2.47 -19.45 -3.17
N GLN A 192 1.77 -19.77 -2.09
CA GLN A 192 2.37 -20.39 -0.90
C GLN A 192 1.50 -21.59 -0.46
N SER A 193 2.16 -22.61 0.07
CA SER A 193 1.41 -23.65 0.78
C SER A 193 0.90 -23.09 2.11
N LEU A 194 -0.27 -23.54 2.56
CA LEU A 194 -0.81 -23.19 3.89
C LEU A 194 0.23 -23.40 5.00
N TRP A 195 1.02 -24.49 4.90
CA TRP A 195 2.07 -24.77 5.89
C TRP A 195 3.15 -23.69 5.94
N ALA A 196 3.65 -23.25 4.77
CA ALA A 196 4.67 -22.22 4.68
C ALA A 196 4.16 -20.89 5.26
N GLU A 197 2.94 -20.49 4.88
CA GLU A 197 2.31 -19.26 5.36
C GLU A 197 2.14 -19.26 6.89
N HIS A 198 1.60 -20.33 7.47
CA HIS A 198 1.42 -20.43 8.92
C HIS A 198 2.74 -20.49 9.68
N ARG A 199 3.79 -21.10 9.10
CA ARG A 199 5.12 -21.13 9.71
C ARG A 199 5.74 -19.73 9.78
N GLU A 200 5.61 -18.95 8.72
CA GLU A 200 6.12 -17.58 8.67
C GLU A 200 5.36 -16.66 9.62
N ARG A 201 4.02 -16.74 9.63
CA ARG A 201 3.19 -15.94 10.55
C ARG A 201 3.43 -16.25 12.02
N ALA A 202 3.57 -17.53 12.35
CA ALA A 202 3.61 -17.95 13.73
C ALA A 202 4.98 -17.73 14.40
N GLY A 203 6.04 -17.54 13.62
CA GLY A 203 7.42 -17.40 14.10
C GLY A 203 7.99 -18.65 14.79
N SER A 204 7.17 -19.69 15.03
CA SER A 204 7.60 -20.95 15.64
C SER A 204 6.83 -22.15 15.08
N PHE A 205 7.51 -23.29 15.05
CA PHE A 205 6.97 -24.55 14.52
C PHE A 205 5.74 -25.05 15.29
N THR A 206 5.76 -24.96 16.62
CA THR A 206 4.67 -25.43 17.48
C THR A 206 3.40 -24.59 17.35
N LYS A 207 3.54 -23.27 17.22
CA LYS A 207 2.41 -22.37 16.96
C LYS A 207 1.84 -22.58 15.55
N ALA A 208 2.70 -22.83 14.55
CA ALA A 208 2.27 -23.12 13.18
C ALA A 208 1.43 -24.40 13.11
N GLN A 209 1.85 -25.49 13.77
CA GLN A 209 1.07 -26.73 13.85
C GLN A 209 -0.29 -26.51 14.49
N LYS A 210 -0.34 -25.80 15.62
CA LYS A 210 -1.60 -25.47 16.31
C LYS A 210 -2.53 -24.65 15.41
N ASN A 211 -2.01 -23.63 14.72
CA ASN A 211 -2.79 -22.77 13.83
C ASN A 211 -3.35 -23.52 12.61
N ILE A 212 -2.60 -24.45 12.04
CA ILE A 212 -3.06 -25.27 10.91
C ILE A 212 -4.13 -26.25 11.34
N LEU A 213 -3.95 -26.89 12.50
CA LEU A 213 -4.96 -27.77 13.07
C LEU A 213 -6.26 -26.98 13.29
N LEU A 214 -6.15 -25.83 13.94
CA LEU A 214 -7.24 -24.88 14.14
C LEU A 214 -7.90 -24.43 12.83
N HIS A 215 -7.14 -24.09 11.79
CA HIS A 215 -7.65 -23.74 10.47
C HIS A 215 -8.45 -24.89 9.84
N ARG A 216 -7.89 -26.11 9.85
CA ARG A 216 -8.54 -27.31 9.29
C ARG A 216 -9.79 -27.70 10.06
N PHE A 217 -9.76 -27.67 11.39
CA PHE A 217 -10.93 -27.93 12.22
C PHE A 217 -11.99 -26.84 12.07
N GLY A 218 -11.60 -25.56 11.97
CA GLY A 218 -12.55 -24.46 11.73
C GLY A 218 -13.25 -24.52 10.38
N ALA A 219 -12.56 -25.01 9.34
CA ALA A 219 -13.15 -25.28 8.04
C ALA A 219 -14.20 -26.41 8.07
N THR A 220 -13.94 -27.46 8.87
CA THR A 220 -14.82 -28.64 9.00
C THR A 220 -16.03 -28.42 9.92
N PHE A 221 -15.88 -27.63 11.00
CA PHE A 221 -16.90 -27.50 12.05
C PHE A 221 -17.66 -26.16 12.05
N GLY A 222 -17.50 -25.35 11.00
CA GLY A 222 -18.29 -24.11 10.86
C GLY A 222 -17.93 -23.00 11.86
N LEU A 223 -16.73 -23.02 12.44
CA LEU A 223 -16.23 -21.89 13.24
C LEU A 223 -16.25 -20.63 12.35
N GLY A 224 -16.85 -19.56 12.89
CA GLY A 224 -17.42 -18.44 12.12
C GLY A 224 -16.46 -17.71 11.19
N ALA A 225 -17.02 -16.94 10.26
CA ALA A 225 -16.27 -16.15 9.27
C ALA A 225 -15.13 -15.31 9.88
N GLY A 226 -15.30 -14.78 11.10
CA GLY A 226 -14.25 -14.03 11.81
C GLY A 226 -12.99 -14.84 12.16
N PHE A 227 -13.13 -16.13 12.46
CA PHE A 227 -11.99 -17.01 12.73
C PHE A 227 -11.23 -17.39 11.45
N ARG A 228 -11.91 -17.46 10.31
CA ARG A 228 -11.26 -17.68 9.01
C ARG A 228 -10.66 -16.42 8.44
N ALA A 229 -11.27 -15.26 8.71
CA ALA A 229 -10.77 -13.95 8.29
C ALA A 229 -9.38 -13.61 8.87
N GLN A 230 -8.96 -14.20 10.00
CA GLN A 230 -7.60 -14.02 10.53
C GLN A 230 -6.53 -14.72 9.67
N PHE A 231 -6.95 -15.69 8.85
CA PHE A 231 -6.14 -16.31 7.81
C PHE A 231 -6.43 -15.61 6.48
N ILE A 232 -6.31 -14.27 6.49
CA ILE A 232 -6.14 -13.46 5.27
C ILE A 232 -5.08 -14.19 4.45
N GLY A 233 -5.32 -14.53 3.18
CA GLY A 233 -4.31 -15.24 2.38
C GLY A 233 -3.00 -14.45 2.24
N ASN A 234 -2.10 -14.94 1.38
CA ASN A 234 -0.86 -14.24 1.05
C ASN A 234 -1.06 -13.07 0.06
N ASP A 235 -2.27 -12.53 -0.06
CA ASP A 235 -2.57 -11.44 -0.99
C ASP A 235 -2.03 -10.10 -0.44
N THR A 236 -1.52 -9.25 -1.34
CA THR A 236 -1.03 -7.92 -0.97
C THR A 236 -2.15 -6.92 -0.78
N CYS A 237 -3.28 -7.10 -1.47
CA CYS A 237 -4.47 -6.28 -1.24
C CYS A 237 -5.76 -7.05 -1.50
N ARG A 238 -6.85 -6.60 -0.88
CA ARG A 238 -8.19 -7.19 -1.00
C ARG A 238 -9.26 -6.11 -1.06
N ALA A 239 -10.34 -6.36 -1.79
CA ALA A 239 -11.44 -5.41 -1.90
C ALA A 239 -12.39 -5.49 -0.69
N LEU A 240 -12.79 -4.33 -0.19
CA LEU A 240 -13.79 -4.17 0.86
C LEU A 240 -14.93 -3.27 0.38
N ARG A 241 -16.14 -3.57 0.84
CA ARG A 241 -17.32 -2.73 0.68
C ARG A 241 -17.71 -2.11 2.02
N PHE A 242 -17.81 -0.80 2.04
CA PHE A 242 -18.19 -0.01 3.21
C PHE A 242 -19.71 0.11 3.37
N PRO A 243 -20.21 0.53 4.55
CA PRO A 243 -21.64 0.65 4.83
C PRO A 243 -22.43 1.55 3.88
N ASP A 244 -21.79 2.54 3.25
CA ASP A 244 -22.39 3.44 2.26
C ASP A 244 -22.42 2.87 0.83
N GLY A 245 -21.89 1.65 0.64
CA GLY A 245 -21.78 0.99 -0.66
C GLY A 245 -20.45 1.22 -1.38
N THR A 246 -19.63 2.20 -0.94
CA THR A 246 -18.32 2.50 -1.49
C THR A 246 -17.40 1.29 -1.40
N ALA A 247 -16.60 1.04 -2.42
CA ALA A 247 -15.63 -0.04 -2.46
C ALA A 247 -14.21 0.52 -2.54
N LEU A 248 -13.30 -0.02 -1.74
CA LEU A 248 -11.88 0.33 -1.75
C LEU A 248 -11.04 -0.93 -1.53
N TYR A 249 -9.76 -0.87 -1.92
CA TYR A 249 -8.81 -1.92 -1.59
C TYR A 249 -8.15 -1.65 -0.25
N VAL A 250 -7.91 -2.71 0.51
CA VAL A 250 -7.08 -2.66 1.71
C VAL A 250 -5.84 -3.51 1.58
N PHE A 251 -4.76 -3.08 2.22
CA PHE A 251 -3.48 -3.79 2.22
C PHE A 251 -2.90 -3.85 3.64
N PRO A 252 -2.19 -4.94 4.00
CA PRO A 252 -1.37 -5.00 5.20
C PRO A 252 0.04 -4.44 4.93
N ARG A 253 0.77 -4.13 6.01
CA ARG A 253 2.22 -3.85 5.94
C ARG A 253 3.05 -5.02 6.46
N TYR A 254 4.24 -5.21 5.89
CA TYR A 254 5.24 -6.16 6.38
C TYR A 254 6.04 -5.59 7.55
N GLY A 255 6.34 -6.45 8.52
CA GLY A 255 7.23 -6.15 9.63
C GLY A 255 6.58 -6.40 10.98
N GLU A 256 7.17 -5.84 12.03
CA GLU A 256 6.66 -5.97 13.40
C GLU A 256 6.40 -4.58 14.00
N PRO A 257 5.42 -4.42 14.90
CA PRO A 257 5.17 -3.14 15.56
C PRO A 257 6.41 -2.54 16.25
N GLN A 258 7.32 -3.39 16.75
CA GLN A 258 8.56 -2.99 17.43
C GLN A 258 9.62 -2.46 16.48
N LEU A 259 9.51 -2.76 15.18
CA LEU A 259 10.42 -2.32 14.13
C LEU A 259 9.87 -1.11 13.35
N ALA A 260 8.78 -0.50 13.85
CA ALA A 260 8.09 0.60 13.18
C ALA A 260 8.76 1.97 13.46
N ASP A 261 10.07 2.06 13.26
CA ASP A 261 10.88 3.28 13.39
C ASP A 261 12.10 3.27 12.44
N ILE A 262 12.94 4.32 12.50
CA ILE A 262 14.13 4.45 11.63
C ILE A 262 15.22 3.42 11.92
N HIS A 263 15.28 2.82 13.11
CA HIS A 263 16.24 1.76 13.40
C HIS A 263 15.72 0.42 12.88
N GLY A 264 14.43 0.16 13.11
CA GLY A 264 13.77 -1.06 12.69
C GLY A 264 13.70 -1.22 11.18
N VAL A 265 13.58 -0.12 10.41
CA VAL A 265 13.64 -0.23 8.94
C VAL A 265 14.99 -0.78 8.46
N GLY A 266 16.10 -0.44 9.12
CA GLY A 266 17.40 -1.03 8.84
C GLY A 266 17.45 -2.54 9.05
N GLU A 267 16.71 -3.06 10.04
CA GLU A 267 16.57 -4.50 10.29
C GLU A 267 15.67 -5.18 9.25
N LEU A 268 14.58 -4.52 8.86
CA LEU A 268 13.67 -5.00 7.82
C LEU A 268 14.33 -5.05 6.42
N LEU A 269 15.33 -4.18 6.20
CA LEU A 269 16.11 -4.07 4.97
C LEU A 269 17.50 -4.71 5.05
N ALA A 270 17.80 -5.48 6.10
CA ALA A 270 19.09 -6.15 6.22
C ALA A 270 19.35 -7.03 4.98
N GLY A 271 20.62 -7.13 4.54
CA GLY A 271 20.99 -7.81 3.29
C GLY A 271 20.42 -9.24 3.19
N GLU A 272 20.43 -9.99 4.30
CA GLU A 272 19.83 -11.32 4.40
C GLU A 272 18.31 -11.36 4.13
N LYS A 273 17.58 -10.29 4.49
CA LYS A 273 16.14 -10.15 4.20
C LYS A 273 15.93 -9.83 2.74
N LEU A 274 16.77 -8.98 2.15
CA LEU A 274 16.70 -8.64 0.72
C LEU A 274 17.06 -9.85 -0.16
N ASP A 275 18.06 -10.65 0.23
CA ASP A 275 18.38 -11.92 -0.42
C ASP A 275 17.21 -12.89 -0.36
N LEU A 276 16.59 -13.02 0.82
CA LEU A 276 15.43 -13.87 1.01
C LEU A 276 14.22 -13.40 0.19
N LEU A 277 13.99 -12.08 0.10
CA LEU A 277 12.94 -11.50 -0.73
C LEU A 277 13.19 -11.81 -2.21
N THR A 278 14.41 -11.61 -2.70
CA THR A 278 14.80 -11.92 -4.09
C THR A 278 14.66 -13.41 -4.41
N GLN A 279 15.04 -14.29 -3.48
CA GLN A 279 14.91 -15.74 -3.64
C GLN A 279 13.46 -16.19 -3.71
N ARG A 280 12.59 -15.61 -2.89
CA ARG A 280 11.17 -15.98 -2.79
C ARG A 280 10.30 -15.31 -3.83
N GLY A 281 10.72 -14.12 -4.27
CA GLY A 281 9.91 -13.17 -5.02
C GLY A 281 8.72 -12.65 -4.22
N GLY A 282 7.79 -12.03 -4.94
CA GLY A 282 6.60 -11.39 -4.38
C GLY A 282 6.79 -9.91 -4.08
N THR A 283 5.80 -9.32 -3.43
CA THR A 283 5.73 -7.90 -3.11
C THR A 283 5.85 -7.66 -1.61
N THR A 284 6.50 -6.57 -1.20
CA THR A 284 6.61 -6.20 0.21
C THR A 284 6.32 -4.72 0.39
N ILE A 285 5.36 -4.40 1.26
CA ILE A 285 5.00 -3.02 1.63
C ILE A 285 5.53 -2.77 3.04
N ILE A 286 6.53 -1.90 3.18
CA ILE A 286 7.00 -1.41 4.48
C ILE A 286 6.38 -0.04 4.70
N TYR A 287 5.47 0.04 5.67
CA TYR A 287 4.95 1.32 6.18
C TYR A 287 5.47 1.51 7.59
N THR A 288 6.17 2.61 7.88
CA THR A 288 6.89 2.79 9.16
C THR A 288 7.04 4.26 9.51
N HIS A 289 7.49 4.60 10.71
CA HIS A 289 7.76 5.99 11.11
C HIS A 289 9.24 6.30 10.89
N LEU A 290 9.63 6.76 9.70
CA LEU A 290 11.04 7.08 9.44
C LEU A 290 11.52 8.26 10.26
N GLY A 291 10.66 9.21 10.65
CA GLY A 291 11.06 10.30 11.56
C GLY A 291 11.10 9.94 13.04
N LYS A 292 10.73 8.71 13.42
CA LYS A 292 10.75 8.27 14.83
C LYS A 292 12.05 7.58 15.16
N ARG A 293 12.63 7.92 16.32
CA ARG A 293 13.75 7.19 16.92
C ARG A 293 13.33 6.40 18.16
N ARG A 294 14.15 5.41 18.52
CA ARG A 294 14.02 4.73 19.81
C ARG A 294 14.39 5.68 20.95
N PRO A 295 13.79 5.53 22.15
CA PRO A 295 14.04 6.44 23.27
C PRO A 295 15.52 6.62 23.65
N ASP A 296 16.32 5.57 23.51
CA ASP A 296 17.76 5.56 23.79
C ASP A 296 18.60 6.28 22.73
N ALA A 297 18.08 6.45 21.50
CA ALA A 297 18.73 7.09 20.36
C ALA A 297 18.29 8.54 20.11
N MET A 298 17.41 9.09 20.95
CA MET A 298 16.91 10.47 20.81
C MET A 298 18.00 11.54 20.91
N LYS A 299 19.14 11.22 21.52
CA LYS A 299 20.28 12.14 21.69
C LYS A 299 21.34 11.99 20.61
N ASP A 300 21.17 11.05 19.69
CA ASP A 300 22.14 10.80 18.65
C ASP A 300 22.22 12.01 17.70
N ALA A 301 23.44 12.36 17.29
CA ALA A 301 23.66 13.51 16.43
C ALA A 301 23.04 13.33 15.03
N GLN A 302 22.94 12.08 14.56
CA GLN A 302 22.37 11.76 13.26
C GLN A 302 20.95 11.20 13.39
N HIS A 303 20.06 11.83 12.62
CA HIS A 303 18.99 11.20 11.86
C HIS A 303 18.89 9.67 11.88
N ILE A 304 19.62 9.17 10.89
CA ILE A 304 19.53 7.87 10.30
C ILE A 304 20.74 7.10 10.82
N PRO A 305 20.54 6.01 11.57
CA PRO A 305 21.65 5.29 12.18
C PRO A 305 22.49 4.56 11.10
N PRO A 306 23.80 4.32 11.34
CA PRO A 306 24.71 3.78 10.33
C PRO A 306 24.28 2.43 9.71
N HIS A 307 23.63 1.56 10.50
CA HIS A 307 23.13 0.28 9.98
C HIS A 307 21.97 0.46 8.99
N THR A 308 21.14 1.48 9.20
CA THR A 308 20.03 1.82 8.30
C THR A 308 20.54 2.48 7.03
N GLN A 309 21.54 3.36 7.12
CA GLN A 309 22.22 3.89 5.94
C GLN A 309 22.80 2.75 5.09
N THR A 310 23.54 1.82 5.70
CA THR A 310 24.09 0.63 5.02
C THR A 310 22.99 -0.19 4.32
N ALA A 311 21.86 -0.44 4.99
CA ALA A 311 20.75 -1.18 4.41
C ALA A 311 20.09 -0.46 3.22
N LEU A 312 19.93 0.87 3.31
CA LEU A 312 19.42 1.69 2.21
C LEU A 312 20.38 1.73 1.02
N HIS A 313 21.69 1.80 1.26
CA HIS A 313 22.70 1.70 0.19
C HIS A 313 22.67 0.33 -0.52
N ASP A 314 22.54 -0.77 0.23
CA ASP A 314 22.39 -2.11 -0.38
C ASP A 314 21.10 -2.21 -1.21
N LEU A 315 19.99 -1.68 -0.69
CA LEU A 315 18.73 -1.63 -1.42
C LEU A 315 18.85 -0.81 -2.72
N ALA A 316 19.50 0.35 -2.68
CA ALA A 316 19.75 1.18 -3.85
C ALA A 316 20.60 0.46 -4.90
N ARG A 317 21.63 -0.28 -4.46
CA ARG A 317 22.45 -1.11 -5.35
C ARG A 317 21.60 -2.18 -6.04
N ARG A 318 20.81 -2.95 -5.30
CA ARG A 318 19.93 -4.00 -5.85
C ARG A 318 18.86 -3.47 -6.79
N TYR A 319 18.35 -2.27 -6.54
CA TYR A 319 17.43 -1.58 -7.45
C TYR A 319 18.10 -1.24 -8.78
N ARG A 320 19.30 -0.65 -8.75
CA ARG A 320 20.07 -0.30 -9.96
C ARG A 320 20.49 -1.54 -10.76
N GLU A 321 20.78 -2.64 -10.09
CA GLU A 321 21.11 -3.92 -10.72
C GLU A 321 19.89 -4.65 -11.29
N GLY A 322 18.68 -4.14 -11.08
CA GLY A 322 17.45 -4.75 -11.58
C GLY A 322 17.03 -6.00 -10.80
N GLU A 323 17.53 -6.21 -9.57
CA GLU A 323 17.14 -7.36 -8.75
C GLU A 323 15.77 -7.15 -8.10
N ILE A 324 15.58 -5.98 -7.47
CA ILE A 324 14.38 -5.62 -6.72
C ILE A 324 13.79 -4.35 -7.33
N MET A 325 12.52 -4.39 -7.73
CA MET A 325 11.80 -3.21 -8.18
C MET A 325 11.43 -2.34 -6.97
N LEU A 326 11.60 -1.02 -7.10
CA LEU A 326 11.17 -0.04 -6.12
C LEU A 326 10.16 0.91 -6.75
N SER A 327 9.18 1.37 -5.96
CA SER A 327 8.18 2.35 -6.39
C SER A 327 7.44 2.97 -5.21
N PRO A 328 6.57 3.96 -5.45
CA PRO A 328 5.49 4.33 -4.54
C PRO A 328 4.55 3.15 -4.23
N ILE A 329 3.82 3.22 -3.11
CA ILE A 329 2.83 2.20 -2.71
C ILE A 329 1.72 2.11 -3.76
N SER A 330 1.18 3.27 -4.13
CA SER A 330 0.12 3.41 -5.14
C SER A 330 0.47 2.72 -6.45
N ARG A 331 1.69 2.94 -6.97
CA ARG A 331 2.16 2.34 -8.22
C ARG A 331 2.25 0.83 -8.15
N MET A 332 2.71 0.28 -7.03
CA MET A 332 2.71 -1.17 -6.81
C MET A 332 1.29 -1.70 -6.80
N LEU A 333 0.39 -1.08 -6.03
CA LEU A 333 -0.99 -1.55 -5.90
C LEU A 333 -1.79 -1.41 -7.20
N ASP A 334 -1.67 -0.28 -7.90
CA ASP A 334 -2.25 -0.05 -9.24
C ASP A 334 -1.78 -1.17 -10.19
N TYR A 335 -0.48 -1.44 -10.23
CA TYR A 335 0.06 -2.51 -11.07
C TYR A 335 -0.54 -3.88 -10.75
N LEU A 336 -0.65 -4.25 -9.46
CA LEU A 336 -1.22 -5.54 -9.07
C LEU A 336 -2.67 -5.68 -9.52
N ILE A 337 -3.47 -4.63 -9.33
CA ILE A 337 -4.87 -4.64 -9.78
C ILE A 337 -4.96 -4.73 -11.30
N LEU A 338 -4.21 -3.90 -12.02
CA LEU A 338 -4.19 -3.90 -13.49
C LEU A 338 -3.77 -5.26 -14.03
N ARG A 339 -2.65 -5.82 -13.54
CA ARG A 339 -2.10 -7.12 -13.93
C ARG A 339 -3.13 -8.25 -13.74
N ASP A 340 -3.83 -8.25 -12.62
CA ASP A 340 -4.78 -9.31 -12.27
C ASP A 340 -6.08 -9.25 -13.09
N HIS A 341 -6.31 -8.16 -13.82
CA HIS A 341 -7.45 -7.97 -14.72
C HIS A 341 -7.08 -7.99 -16.21
N ILE A 342 -5.85 -8.37 -16.55
CA ILE A 342 -5.45 -8.62 -17.94
C ILE A 342 -5.98 -9.99 -18.38
N THR A 343 -6.59 -10.04 -19.56
CA THR A 343 -6.98 -11.28 -20.25
C THR A 343 -6.18 -11.42 -21.53
N ILE A 344 -5.69 -12.63 -21.81
CA ILE A 344 -4.92 -12.94 -23.03
C ILE A 344 -5.68 -13.97 -23.85
N ASP A 345 -6.14 -13.55 -25.03
CA ASP A 345 -6.66 -14.43 -26.07
C ASP A 345 -5.54 -14.80 -27.03
N ARG A 346 -5.18 -16.09 -27.05
CA ARG A 346 -4.08 -16.62 -27.85
C ARG A 346 -4.49 -16.90 -29.30
N ASP A 347 -5.76 -17.17 -29.54
CA ASP A 347 -6.29 -17.48 -30.87
C ASP A 347 -6.52 -16.18 -31.65
N GLU A 348 -7.05 -15.16 -30.96
CA GLU A 348 -7.30 -13.82 -31.53
C GLU A 348 -6.12 -12.85 -31.37
N HIS A 349 -4.98 -13.34 -30.87
CA HIS A 349 -3.78 -12.55 -30.55
C HIS A 349 -4.11 -11.21 -29.88
N THR A 350 -4.94 -11.22 -28.83
CA THR A 350 -5.42 -10.00 -28.17
C THR A 350 -5.11 -10.00 -26.69
N ILE A 351 -4.53 -8.90 -26.19
CA ILE A 351 -4.30 -8.64 -24.77
C ILE A 351 -5.25 -7.52 -24.34
N THR A 352 -6.17 -7.86 -23.44
CA THR A 352 -7.22 -6.94 -22.98
C THR A 352 -6.98 -6.54 -21.54
N PHE A 353 -6.94 -5.23 -21.28
CA PHE A 353 -6.93 -4.67 -19.93
C PHE A 353 -8.36 -4.32 -19.50
N ASN A 354 -8.85 -5.01 -18.48
CA ASN A 354 -10.20 -4.80 -17.96
C ASN A 354 -10.19 -3.88 -16.73
N ALA A 355 -11.20 -3.05 -16.64
CA ALA A 355 -11.52 -2.29 -15.44
C ALA A 355 -12.07 -3.24 -14.36
N ASP A 356 -11.67 -3.03 -13.10
CA ASP A 356 -12.15 -3.80 -11.95
C ASP A 356 -13.42 -3.18 -11.33
N GLY A 357 -13.73 -1.93 -11.67
CA GLY A 357 -14.87 -1.18 -11.14
C GLY A 357 -14.73 -0.81 -9.65
N ILE A 358 -13.51 -0.85 -9.12
CA ILE A 358 -13.18 -0.40 -7.76
C ILE A 358 -12.06 0.63 -7.82
N ALA A 359 -10.87 0.23 -8.26
CA ALA A 359 -9.74 1.15 -8.44
C ALA A 359 -9.84 1.89 -9.78
N PHE A 360 -10.33 1.19 -10.80
CA PHE A 360 -10.42 1.66 -12.17
C PHE A 360 -11.82 1.40 -12.74
N ASP A 361 -12.53 2.47 -13.09
CA ASP A 361 -13.79 2.38 -13.84
C ASP A 361 -13.57 2.18 -15.35
N ARG A 362 -12.37 2.54 -15.82
CA ARG A 362 -11.93 2.43 -17.22
C ARG A 362 -10.43 2.25 -17.26
N ILE A 363 -9.95 1.59 -18.31
CA ILE A 363 -8.53 1.47 -18.62
C ILE A 363 -8.23 2.05 -20.00
N GLY A 364 -7.47 3.14 -20.02
CA GLY A 364 -6.90 3.75 -21.21
C GLY A 364 -5.39 3.99 -21.07
N ALA A 365 -4.83 4.81 -21.96
CA ALA A 365 -3.41 5.15 -21.93
C ALA A 365 -3.01 5.86 -20.61
N ASN A 366 -3.88 6.73 -20.07
CA ASN A 366 -3.59 7.48 -18.85
C ASN A 366 -3.47 6.57 -17.62
N GLU A 367 -4.39 5.61 -17.46
CA GLU A 367 -4.37 4.67 -16.33
C GLU A 367 -3.22 3.67 -16.41
N LEU A 368 -2.67 3.44 -17.61
CA LEU A 368 -1.53 2.54 -17.83
C LEU A 368 -0.18 3.28 -17.84
N SER A 369 -0.16 4.61 -17.95
CA SER A 369 1.07 5.40 -18.08
C SER A 369 2.06 5.11 -16.96
N GLY A 370 3.31 4.86 -17.34
CA GLY A 370 4.39 4.44 -16.43
C GLY A 370 4.35 2.96 -16.04
N HIS A 371 3.30 2.20 -16.34
CA HIS A 371 3.28 0.76 -16.07
C HIS A 371 3.96 -0.03 -17.21
N ALA A 372 4.54 -1.16 -16.82
CA ALA A 372 5.14 -2.12 -17.74
C ALA A 372 4.64 -3.52 -17.38
N PHE A 373 4.25 -4.33 -18.36
CA PHE A 373 3.74 -5.68 -18.13
C PHE A 373 4.53 -6.67 -18.94
N SER A 374 5.22 -7.59 -18.25
CA SER A 374 6.04 -8.61 -18.91
C SER A 374 5.29 -9.91 -19.05
N ILE A 375 5.35 -10.48 -20.25
CA ILE A 375 4.63 -11.66 -20.68
C ILE A 375 5.63 -12.74 -21.10
N SER A 376 5.29 -14.00 -20.83
CA SER A 376 6.12 -15.18 -21.10
C SER A 376 5.33 -16.28 -21.81
N GLY A 377 6.00 -17.02 -22.69
CA GLY A 377 5.43 -18.22 -23.32
C GLY A 377 4.42 -17.91 -24.43
N LEU A 378 4.49 -16.72 -25.02
CA LEU A 378 3.71 -16.29 -26.18
C LEU A 378 4.60 -15.97 -27.40
N GLY A 379 5.84 -16.45 -27.40
CA GLY A 379 6.88 -16.04 -28.34
C GLY A 379 7.59 -14.73 -27.94
N SER A 380 8.71 -14.42 -28.60
CA SER A 380 9.49 -13.20 -28.33
C SER A 380 8.96 -11.96 -29.07
N ASP A 381 8.13 -12.16 -30.09
CA ASP A 381 7.53 -11.07 -30.85
C ASP A 381 6.15 -10.71 -30.28
N GLY A 382 6.15 -9.77 -29.34
CA GLY A 382 4.90 -9.23 -28.78
C GLY A 382 4.12 -8.34 -29.75
N SER A 383 4.70 -7.93 -30.89
CA SER A 383 4.06 -7.01 -31.83
C SER A 383 2.89 -7.62 -32.60
N GLN A 384 2.80 -8.96 -32.60
CA GLN A 384 1.67 -9.69 -33.17
C GLN A 384 0.38 -9.53 -32.33
N TYR A 385 0.48 -9.11 -31.06
CA TYR A 385 -0.69 -8.98 -30.19
C TYR A 385 -1.31 -7.59 -30.29
N ARG A 386 -2.62 -7.55 -30.55
CA ARG A 386 -3.41 -6.32 -30.39
C ARG A 386 -3.64 -6.06 -28.91
N VAL A 387 -3.29 -4.86 -28.45
CA VAL A 387 -3.50 -4.46 -27.05
C VAL A 387 -4.73 -3.55 -26.97
N VAL A 388 -5.66 -3.87 -26.07
CA VAL A 388 -6.98 -3.23 -25.99
C VAL A 388 -7.29 -2.84 -24.54
N GLY A 389 -7.80 -1.63 -24.35
CA GLY A 389 -8.37 -1.17 -23.08
C GLY A 389 -9.90 -1.07 -23.17
N THR A 390 -10.53 -0.48 -22.16
CA THR A 390 -12.01 -0.41 -22.08
C THR A 390 -12.67 0.31 -23.25
N HIS A 391 -11.95 1.26 -23.88
CA HIS A 391 -12.49 2.12 -24.94
C HIS A 391 -11.81 1.94 -26.30
N GLY A 392 -11.04 0.87 -26.49
CA GLY A 392 -10.45 0.53 -27.78
C GLY A 392 -8.94 0.26 -27.72
N PRO A 393 -8.26 0.34 -28.87
CA PRO A 393 -6.87 -0.08 -28.99
C PRO A 393 -5.92 0.82 -28.19
N LEU A 394 -4.89 0.21 -27.66
CA LEU A 394 -3.78 0.84 -26.95
C LEU A 394 -2.49 0.67 -27.76
N GLN A 395 -1.54 1.58 -27.57
CA GLN A 395 -0.27 1.58 -28.31
C GLN A 395 0.92 1.54 -27.35
N PRO A 396 1.14 0.42 -26.64
CA PRO A 396 2.36 0.27 -25.85
C PRO A 396 3.57 0.11 -26.76
N THR A 397 4.74 0.50 -26.24
CA THR A 397 6.02 0.07 -26.80
C THR A 397 6.25 -1.39 -26.42
N VAL A 398 6.58 -2.23 -27.40
CA VAL A 398 6.93 -3.63 -27.18
C VAL A 398 8.44 -3.78 -27.09
N GLU A 399 8.93 -4.31 -25.97
CA GLU A 399 10.34 -4.62 -25.77
C GLU A 399 10.51 -6.14 -25.69
N ALA A 400 11.19 -6.73 -26.68
CA ALA A 400 11.51 -8.15 -26.70
C ALA A 400 12.68 -8.48 -25.76
N HIS A 401 12.59 -9.61 -25.07
CA HIS A 401 13.60 -10.16 -24.16
C HIS A 401 14.00 -11.57 -24.63
N TYR A 402 15.14 -12.08 -24.16
CA TYR A 402 15.54 -13.46 -24.43
C TYR A 402 14.51 -14.45 -23.89
N GLY A 403 14.29 -15.59 -24.57
CA GLY A 403 13.52 -16.72 -24.04
C GLY A 403 11.99 -16.60 -24.10
N GLU A 404 11.43 -16.17 -25.24
CA GLU A 404 9.97 -16.01 -25.44
C GLU A 404 9.31 -15.07 -24.42
N HIS A 405 10.01 -13.98 -24.12
CA HIS A 405 9.57 -12.94 -23.21
C HIS A 405 9.45 -11.61 -23.96
N PHE A 406 8.43 -10.83 -23.66
CA PHE A 406 8.35 -9.43 -24.07
C PHE A 406 7.70 -8.58 -22.97
N THR A 407 7.92 -7.27 -23.02
CA THR A 407 7.34 -6.30 -22.09
C THR A 407 6.56 -5.26 -22.86
N LEU A 408 5.31 -5.04 -22.48
CA LEU A 408 4.50 -3.91 -22.92
C LEU A 408 4.81 -2.72 -22.01
N ARG A 409 5.26 -1.60 -22.56
CA ARG A 409 5.52 -0.36 -21.81
C ARG A 409 4.57 0.73 -22.25
N PHE A 410 3.97 1.40 -21.29
CA PHE A 410 3.05 2.52 -21.51
C PHE A 410 3.74 3.80 -21.05
N ALA A 411 3.90 4.74 -21.98
CA ALA A 411 4.58 6.01 -21.76
C ALA A 411 3.73 6.99 -20.95
#